data_AF-A0A7T1I522-F1
#
_entry.id   AF-A0A7T1I522-F1
#
_cell.length_a   1.000
_cell.length_b   1.000
_cell.length_c   1.000
_cell.angle_alpha   90.00
_cell.angle_beta   90.00
_cell.angle_gamma   90.00
#
_symmetry.space_group_name_H-M   'P 1'
#
loop_
_entity.id
_entity.type
_entity.pdbx_description
1 polymer ?
#
loop_
_entity_poly.entity_id
_entity_poly.type
_entity_poly.pdbx_seq_one_letter_code
_entity_poly.pdbx_strand_id
1 'polypeptide(L)'
;MNSATATDHVRSRSQAPGRSLLPLLLLLAGLAGCSEESLPERSIQPDDCLRDVQIKKLGEAIRRCDAVVAAFPKDPVPLNERFLLQSLRGNGAAACQDITKATALASRMDPKTLDPLLQEDLKLRAASCRSGS
;
A
#
# COMPACT_ATOMS: atom_id res chain seq x y z
N MET A 1 35.67 -40.91 6.89
CA MET A 1 36.89 -40.48 6.19
C MET A 1 37.45 -41.70 5.47
N ASN A 2 37.24 -41.82 4.16
CA ASN A 2 37.83 -42.87 3.34
C ASN A 2 38.46 -42.23 2.09
N SER A 3 39.79 -42.39 2.05
CA SER A 3 40.70 -42.62 0.93
C SER A 3 40.57 -41.87 -0.39
N ALA A 4 41.66 -41.17 -0.70
CA ALA A 4 42.10 -40.69 -2.00
C ALA A 4 42.27 -41.83 -3.03
N THR A 5 42.22 -41.47 -4.32
CA THR A 5 43.28 -41.76 -5.32
C THR A 5 42.99 -40.98 -6.61
N ALA A 6 44.02 -40.30 -7.09
CA ALA A 6 44.12 -39.68 -8.40
C ALA A 6 44.72 -40.65 -9.44
N THR A 7 44.84 -40.18 -10.70
CA THR A 7 45.51 -40.77 -11.89
C THR A 7 44.69 -41.84 -12.64
N ASP A 8 44.68 -41.96 -13.96
CA ASP A 8 45.44 -41.32 -15.04
C ASP A 8 44.72 -41.46 -16.40
N HIS A 9 45.25 -40.75 -17.39
CA HIS A 9 44.85 -40.57 -18.78
C HIS A 9 44.38 -41.78 -19.60
N VAL A 10 43.36 -41.57 -20.44
CA VAL A 10 43.41 -41.97 -21.86
C VAL A 10 42.94 -40.82 -22.75
N ARG A 11 43.90 -40.32 -23.54
CA ARG A 11 43.70 -39.35 -24.61
C ARG A 11 43.24 -40.09 -25.88
N SER A 12 41.97 -39.95 -26.26
CA SER A 12 41.53 -40.34 -27.60
C SER A 12 41.40 -39.09 -28.48
N ARG A 13 42.32 -38.96 -29.44
CA ARG A 13 42.24 -37.98 -30.53
C ARG A 13 41.36 -38.56 -31.62
N SER A 14 40.30 -37.84 -31.99
CA SER A 14 39.63 -38.02 -33.28
C SER A 14 39.41 -36.65 -33.92
N GLN A 15 40.28 -36.31 -34.87
CA GLN A 15 40.03 -35.37 -35.99
C GLN A 15 39.18 -36.14 -37.03
N ALA A 16 38.28 -35.62 -37.84
CA ALA A 16 37.92 -34.30 -38.36
C ALA A 16 36.42 -34.39 -38.82
N PRO A 17 35.86 -33.58 -39.74
CA PRO A 17 36.03 -32.16 -40.09
C PRO A 17 34.71 -31.38 -39.91
N GLY A 18 34.77 -30.07 -40.15
CA GLY A 18 33.68 -29.14 -39.90
C GLY A 18 32.38 -29.38 -40.68
N ARG A 19 31.28 -29.05 -40.02
CA ARG A 19 30.06 -28.54 -40.64
C ARG A 19 29.38 -27.62 -39.65
N SER A 20 29.48 -26.33 -39.94
CA SER A 20 28.80 -25.26 -39.23
C SER A 20 27.29 -25.48 -39.33
N LEU A 21 26.65 -25.81 -38.22
CA LEU A 21 25.22 -25.55 -38.00
C LEU A 21 25.11 -24.84 -36.64
N LEU A 22 25.57 -23.59 -36.67
CA LEU A 22 25.44 -22.62 -35.60
C LEU A 22 24.06 -21.91 -35.49
N PRO A 23 22.90 -22.35 -36.05
CA PRO A 23 21.67 -21.58 -35.81
C PRO A 23 20.79 -22.12 -34.67
N LEU A 24 21.11 -23.26 -34.04
CA LEU A 24 20.17 -23.88 -33.09
C LEU A 24 20.27 -23.36 -31.63
N LEU A 25 21.33 -22.62 -31.29
CA LEU A 25 21.50 -22.05 -29.94
C LEU A 25 20.84 -20.67 -29.75
N LEU A 26 20.28 -20.06 -30.81
CA LEU A 26 19.64 -18.75 -30.74
C LEU A 26 18.15 -18.78 -30.36
N LEU A 27 17.50 -19.95 -30.29
CA LEU A 27 16.07 -20.05 -29.95
C LEU A 27 15.77 -20.06 -28.43
N LEU A 28 16.78 -20.14 -27.55
CA LEU A 28 16.58 -20.21 -26.09
C LEU A 28 16.82 -18.89 -25.36
N ALA A 29 17.22 -17.82 -26.04
CA ALA A 29 17.50 -16.51 -25.42
C ALA A 29 16.27 -15.59 -25.26
N GLY A 30 15.08 -16.04 -25.70
CA GLY A 30 13.85 -15.22 -25.71
C GLY A 30 13.08 -15.15 -24.39
N LEU A 31 13.53 -15.82 -23.33
CA LEU A 31 12.93 -15.75 -21.98
C LEU A 31 13.78 -14.93 -21.01
N ALA A 32 14.53 -13.93 -21.51
CA ALA A 32 15.05 -12.87 -20.66
C ALA A 32 13.86 -12.11 -20.08
N GLY A 33 13.60 -12.36 -18.80
CA GLY A 33 12.37 -12.05 -18.10
C GLY A 33 11.97 -10.57 -18.12
N CYS A 34 10.69 -10.35 -17.87
CA CYS A 34 10.18 -9.07 -17.41
C CYS A 34 10.99 -8.69 -16.16
N SER A 35 11.93 -7.75 -16.30
CA SER A 35 12.40 -7.00 -15.14
C SER A 35 11.22 -6.13 -14.72
N GLU A 36 10.62 -6.47 -13.60
CA GLU A 36 9.58 -5.67 -12.97
C GLU A 36 10.26 -4.36 -12.51
N GLU A 37 10.16 -3.32 -13.35
CA GLU A 37 10.58 -1.97 -13.00
C GLU A 37 9.91 -1.62 -11.67
N SER A 38 10.68 -1.29 -10.65
CA SER A 38 10.13 -0.93 -9.35
C SER A 38 9.17 0.24 -9.55
N LEU A 39 7.87 0.01 -9.33
CA LEU A 39 6.89 1.08 -9.44
C LEU A 39 7.31 2.21 -8.49
N PRO A 40 7.24 3.48 -8.94
CA PRO A 40 7.55 4.61 -8.07
C PRO A 40 6.70 4.53 -6.81
N GLU A 41 7.28 4.89 -5.65
CA GLU A 41 6.52 4.95 -4.40
C GLU A 41 5.26 5.79 -4.61
N ARG A 42 4.10 5.17 -4.37
CA ARG A 42 2.81 5.84 -4.54
C ARG A 42 2.71 6.99 -3.55
N SER A 43 2.42 8.19 -4.06
CA SER A 43 2.14 9.36 -3.22
C SER A 43 0.91 9.11 -2.33
N ILE A 44 0.96 9.62 -1.10
CA ILE A 44 -0.14 9.54 -0.14
C ILE A 44 -1.36 10.26 -0.73
N GLN A 45 -2.51 9.61 -0.69
CA GLN A 45 -3.81 10.12 -1.13
C GLN A 45 -4.76 10.35 0.06
N PRO A 46 -5.77 11.24 -0.06
CA PRO A 46 -6.69 11.52 1.04
C PRO A 46 -7.51 10.31 1.53
N ASP A 47 -7.80 9.34 0.65
CA ASP A 47 -8.59 8.13 0.90
C ASP A 47 -7.74 6.94 1.41
N ASP A 48 -6.46 7.16 1.66
CA ASP A 48 -5.52 6.12 2.09
C ASP A 48 -5.73 5.65 3.54
N CYS A 49 -6.50 6.41 4.33
CA CYS A 49 -6.81 6.07 5.71
C CYS A 49 -7.48 4.68 5.79
N LEU A 50 -8.50 4.44 4.95
CA LEU A 50 -9.25 3.17 4.94
C LEU A 50 -8.71 2.09 3.98
N ARG A 51 -7.62 2.35 3.26
CA ARG A 51 -6.99 1.38 2.36
C ARG A 51 -6.48 0.15 3.11
N ASP A 52 -6.89 -1.05 2.66
CA ASP A 52 -6.45 -2.35 3.18
C ASP A 52 -6.62 -2.52 4.72
N VAL A 53 -7.65 -1.90 5.30
CA VAL A 53 -7.92 -2.00 6.74
C VAL A 53 -8.26 -3.43 7.13
N GLN A 54 -7.54 -3.94 8.13
CA GLN A 54 -7.81 -5.23 8.76
C GLN A 54 -7.94 -5.02 10.26
N ILE A 55 -9.00 -5.54 10.88
CA ILE A 55 -9.26 -5.38 12.33
C ILE A 55 -8.07 -5.87 13.18
N LYS A 56 -7.43 -6.98 12.77
CA LYS A 56 -6.24 -7.52 13.46
C LYS A 56 -5.02 -6.58 13.41
N LYS A 57 -5.01 -5.63 12.46
CA LYS A 57 -3.93 -4.65 12.22
C LYS A 57 -4.42 -3.21 12.40
N LEU A 58 -5.47 -3.00 13.19
CA LEU A 58 -6.09 -1.68 13.36
C LEU A 58 -5.11 -0.59 13.82
N GLY A 59 -4.11 -0.96 14.64
CA GLY A 59 -3.05 -0.02 15.04
C GLY A 59 -2.17 0.46 13.88
N GLU A 60 -1.88 -0.40 12.90
CA GLU A 60 -1.15 -0.02 11.68
C GLU A 60 -2.00 0.91 10.81
N ALA A 61 -3.28 0.58 10.64
CA ALA A 61 -4.21 1.41 9.89
C ALA A 61 -4.32 2.83 10.48
N ILE A 62 -4.39 2.95 11.82
CA ILE A 62 -4.42 4.26 12.48
C ILE A 62 -3.13 5.04 12.24
N ARG A 63 -1.95 4.41 12.38
CA ARG A 63 -0.67 5.10 12.11
C ARG A 63 -0.55 5.59 10.67
N ARG A 64 -0.99 4.77 9.70
CA ARG A 64 -1.05 5.21 8.30
C ARG A 64 -1.99 6.40 8.17
N CYS A 65 -3.17 6.33 8.75
CA CYS A 65 -4.14 7.41 8.69
C CYS A 65 -3.66 8.70 9.37
N ASP A 66 -2.85 8.62 10.44
CA ASP A 66 -2.20 9.77 11.05
C ASP A 66 -1.29 10.50 10.05
N ALA A 67 -0.55 9.76 9.22
CA ALA A 67 0.27 10.34 8.15
C ALA A 67 -0.59 11.01 7.06
N VAL A 68 -1.74 10.42 6.70
CA VAL A 68 -2.67 11.00 5.73
C VAL A 68 -3.27 12.31 6.26
N VAL A 69 -3.74 12.33 7.52
CA VAL A 69 -4.26 13.55 8.17
C VAL A 69 -3.20 14.65 8.21
N ALA A 70 -1.93 14.30 8.45
CA ALA A 70 -0.84 15.26 8.43
C ALA A 70 -0.54 15.80 7.01
N ALA A 71 -0.66 14.96 5.97
CA ALA A 71 -0.45 15.35 4.58
C ALA A 71 -1.58 16.23 4.02
N PHE A 72 -2.81 16.07 4.51
CA PHE A 72 -4.00 16.79 4.04
C PHE A 72 -4.69 17.57 5.17
N PRO A 73 -4.03 18.56 5.79
CA PRO A 73 -4.53 19.22 7.01
C PRO A 73 -5.78 20.09 6.82
N LYS A 74 -6.17 20.34 5.57
CA LYS A 74 -7.36 21.15 5.21
C LYS A 74 -8.48 20.29 4.59
N ASP A 75 -8.25 18.99 4.43
CA ASP A 75 -9.23 18.07 3.89
C ASP A 75 -10.02 17.44 5.05
N PRO A 76 -11.36 17.52 5.07
CA PRO A 76 -12.16 16.85 6.09
C PRO A 76 -12.20 15.32 5.94
N VAL A 77 -11.89 14.74 4.78
CA VAL A 77 -12.01 13.29 4.51
C VAL A 77 -11.13 12.45 5.44
N PRO A 78 -9.81 12.68 5.58
CA PRO A 78 -8.96 11.86 6.43
C PRO A 78 -9.38 11.86 7.91
N LEU A 79 -9.92 12.97 8.40
CA LEU A 79 -10.44 13.06 9.78
C LEU A 79 -11.73 12.27 9.94
N ASN A 80 -12.63 12.32 8.95
CA ASN A 80 -13.84 11.49 8.93
C ASN A 80 -13.50 9.98 8.92
N GLU A 81 -12.51 9.59 8.14
CA GLU A 81 -12.03 8.21 8.08
C GLU A 81 -11.33 7.79 9.38
N ARG A 82 -10.50 8.66 9.98
CA ARG A 82 -9.84 8.37 11.25
C ARG A 82 -10.84 8.19 12.40
N PHE A 83 -11.97 8.90 12.39
CA PHE A 83 -13.05 8.65 13.35
C PHE A 83 -13.49 7.18 13.33
N LEU A 84 -13.64 6.57 12.16
CA LEU A 84 -14.05 5.16 12.07
C LEU A 84 -13.01 4.26 12.73
N LEU A 85 -11.73 4.47 12.41
CA LEU A 85 -10.64 3.67 12.95
C LEU A 85 -10.50 3.82 14.47
N GLN A 86 -10.65 5.04 14.99
CA GLN A 86 -10.63 5.32 16.43
C GLN A 86 -11.83 4.68 17.14
N SER A 87 -13.02 4.76 16.54
CA SER A 87 -14.24 4.14 17.05
C SER A 87 -14.11 2.62 17.12
N LEU A 88 -13.56 1.98 16.08
CA LEU A 88 -13.28 0.54 16.05
C LEU A 88 -12.29 0.10 17.14
N ARG A 89 -11.38 0.99 17.56
CA ARG A 89 -10.44 0.74 18.66
C ARG A 89 -11.05 1.04 20.04
N GLY A 90 -12.32 1.48 20.09
CA GLY A 90 -12.98 1.89 21.33
C GLY A 90 -12.53 3.25 21.86
N ASN A 91 -11.79 4.05 21.07
CA ASN A 91 -11.35 5.38 21.47
C ASN A 91 -12.34 6.46 20.97
N GLY A 92 -13.52 6.48 21.59
CA GLY A 92 -14.59 7.43 21.24
C GLY A 92 -14.17 8.89 21.40
N ALA A 93 -13.37 9.22 22.41
CA ALA A 93 -12.90 10.58 22.63
C ALA A 93 -12.04 11.10 21.46
N ALA A 94 -11.06 10.31 21.00
CA ALA A 94 -10.24 10.67 19.85
C ALA A 94 -11.08 10.73 18.56
N ALA A 95 -12.01 9.78 18.38
CA ALA A 95 -12.93 9.79 17.26
C ALA A 95 -13.73 11.10 17.21
N CYS A 96 -14.37 11.48 18.33
CA CYS A 96 -15.17 12.70 18.40
C CYS A 96 -14.34 13.98 18.23
N GLN A 97 -13.08 13.98 18.66
CA GLN A 97 -12.17 15.07 18.36
C GLN A 97 -11.93 15.22 16.85
N ASP A 98 -11.78 14.12 16.12
CA ASP A 98 -11.59 14.14 14.66
C ASP A 98 -12.82 14.68 13.94
N ILE A 99 -14.02 14.22 14.29
CA ILE A 99 -15.26 14.71 13.67
C ILE A 99 -15.49 16.18 13.97
N THR A 100 -15.21 16.64 15.19
CA THR A 100 -15.32 18.06 15.52
C THR A 100 -14.45 18.91 14.59
N LYS A 101 -13.21 18.48 14.34
CA LYS A 101 -12.29 19.17 13.41
C LYS A 101 -12.77 19.05 11.96
N ALA A 102 -13.21 17.88 11.51
CA ALA A 102 -13.69 17.64 10.16
C ALA A 102 -14.91 18.50 9.83
N THR A 103 -15.89 18.57 10.74
CA THR A 103 -17.07 19.45 10.59
C THR A 103 -16.67 20.91 10.54
N ALA A 104 -15.70 21.35 11.36
CA ALA A 104 -15.20 22.71 11.33
C ALA A 104 -14.50 23.06 10.00
N LEU A 105 -13.75 22.13 9.41
CA LEU A 105 -13.17 22.31 8.07
C LEU A 105 -14.25 22.38 7.00
N ALA A 106 -15.17 21.41 6.97
CA ALA A 106 -16.26 21.36 5.99
C ALA A 106 -17.15 22.61 6.02
N SER A 107 -17.39 23.20 7.20
CA SER A 107 -18.19 24.43 7.34
C SER A 107 -17.57 25.66 6.67
N ARG A 108 -16.27 25.62 6.36
CA ARG A 108 -15.53 26.72 5.71
C ARG A 108 -15.35 26.49 4.20
N MET A 109 -15.75 25.33 3.69
CA MET A 109 -15.65 24.99 2.27
C MET A 109 -16.83 25.56 1.49
N ASP A 110 -16.67 25.73 0.17
CA ASP A 110 -17.79 26.06 -0.71
C ASP A 110 -18.76 24.87 -0.72
N PRO A 111 -20.05 25.06 -0.39
CA PRO A 111 -21.05 23.99 -0.46
C PRO A 111 -21.14 23.30 -1.83
N LYS A 112 -20.72 23.96 -2.92
CA LYS A 112 -20.70 23.38 -4.26
C LYS A 112 -19.54 22.40 -4.48
N THR A 113 -18.48 22.49 -3.69
CA THR A 113 -17.29 21.63 -3.81
C THR A 113 -17.21 20.57 -2.73
N LEU A 114 -17.96 20.74 -1.63
CA LEU A 114 -18.12 19.72 -0.60
C LEU A 114 -19.03 18.59 -1.11
N ASP A 115 -18.54 17.35 -1.04
CA ASP A 115 -19.36 16.17 -1.31
C ASP A 115 -20.58 16.15 -0.37
N PRO A 116 -21.82 16.15 -0.89
CA PRO A 116 -23.03 16.08 -0.07
C PRO A 116 -23.08 14.85 0.85
N LEU A 117 -22.53 13.71 0.42
CA LEU A 117 -22.47 12.50 1.25
C LEU A 117 -21.52 12.67 2.43
N LEU A 118 -20.36 13.28 2.19
CA LEU A 118 -19.43 13.62 3.27
C LEU A 118 -20.09 14.60 4.25
N GLN A 119 -20.82 15.60 3.74
CA GLN A 119 -21.53 16.55 4.60
C GLN A 119 -22.55 15.86 5.51
N GLU A 120 -23.31 14.90 4.99
CA GLU A 120 -24.29 14.15 5.77
C GLU A 120 -23.62 13.22 6.79
N ASP A 121 -22.57 12.51 6.38
CA ASP A 121 -21.80 11.62 7.25
C ASP A 121 -21.22 12.38 8.45
N LEU A 122 -20.64 13.56 8.20
CA LEU A 122 -20.13 14.43 9.26
C LEU A 122 -21.22 14.88 10.24
N LYS A 123 -22.43 15.19 9.76
CA LYS A 123 -23.56 15.56 10.65
C LYS A 123 -23.99 14.41 11.54
N LEU A 124 -24.14 13.22 10.96
CA LEU A 124 -24.58 12.02 11.67
C LEU A 124 -23.54 11.61 12.74
N ARG A 125 -22.26 11.61 12.38
CA ARG A 125 -21.18 11.31 13.34
C ARG A 125 -21.03 12.40 14.41
N ALA A 126 -21.22 13.67 14.06
CA ALA A 126 -21.20 14.73 15.07
C ALA A 126 -22.38 14.59 16.05
N ALA A 127 -23.53 14.08 15.58
CA ALA A 127 -24.67 13.78 16.44
C ALA A 127 -24.38 12.64 17.42
N SER A 128 -23.75 11.54 16.97
CA SER A 128 -23.41 10.43 17.87
C SER A 128 -22.47 10.84 19.00
N CYS A 129 -21.58 11.81 18.76
CA CYS A 129 -20.68 12.36 19.78
C CYS A 129 -21.39 13.19 20.86
N ARG A 130 -22.61 13.69 20.63
CA ARG A 130 -23.38 14.44 21.63
C ARG A 130 -24.19 13.54 22.56
N SER A 131 -24.46 12.31 22.14
CA SER A 131 -25.28 11.34 22.88
C SER A 131 -24.46 10.35 23.72
N GLY A 132 -23.13 10.38 23.62
CA GLY A 132 -22.22 9.46 24.30
C GLY A 132 -21.29 10.12 25.32
N SER A 133 -21.57 11.36 25.74
CA SER A 133 -20.82 12.13 26.74
C SER A 133 -21.56 12.25 28.06
#